data_AF-A0A167FIR7-F1
#
_entry.id   AF-A0A167FIR7-F1
#
_cell.length_a   1.000
_cell.length_b   1.000
_cell.length_c   1.000
_cell.angle_alpha   90.00
_cell.angle_beta   90.00
_cell.angle_gamma   90.00
#
_symmetry.space_group_name_H-M   'P 1'
#
loop_
_entity.id
_entity.type
_entity.pdbx_description
1 polymer ?
#
loop_
_entity_poly.entity_id
_entity_poly.type
_entity_poly.pdbx_seq_one_letter_code
_entity_poly.pdbx_strand_id
1 'polypeptide(L)' 'HNSVRSGAHWVHELLHGPSSRIRETLGMHKHVFMKLCWVLVSRGGLKLARYVGTTEQVALFL' A
#
# COMPACT_ATOMS: atom_id res chain seq x y z
N HIS A 1 -8.74 15.80 13.44
CA HIS A 1 -9.03 14.65 12.56
C HIS A 1 -8.30 14.86 11.23
N ASN A 2 -7.00 14.52 11.14
CA ASN A 2 -6.15 14.78 9.95
C ASN A 2 -5.37 13.52 9.48
N SER A 3 -5.60 12.37 10.12
CA SER A 3 -4.78 11.17 9.96
C SER A 3 -5.03 10.39 8.67
N VAL A 4 -6.16 10.62 7.98
CA VAL A 4 -6.48 9.96 6.70
C VAL A 4 -5.61 10.49 5.56
N ARG A 5 -5.17 11.75 5.61
CA ARG A 5 -4.29 12.30 4.56
C ARG A 5 -2.85 11.81 4.68
N SER A 6 -2.40 11.47 5.89
CA SER A 6 -1.02 11.05 6.12
C SER A 6 -0.73 9.64 5.64
N GLY A 7 -1.67 8.70 5.78
CA GLY A 7 -1.46 7.31 5.33
C GLY A 7 -1.34 7.22 3.81
N ALA A 8 -2.28 7.79 3.07
CA ALA A 8 -2.25 7.80 1.60
C ALA A 8 -1.00 8.50 1.06
N HIS A 9 -0.59 9.61 1.69
CA HIS A 9 0.63 10.33 1.32
C HIS A 9 1.89 9.53 1.61
N TRP A 10 1.95 8.87 2.77
CA TRP A 10 3.08 8.01 3.13
C TRP A 10 3.21 6.81 2.18
N VAL A 11 2.11 6.16 1.83
CA VAL A 11 2.10 5.06 0.84
C VAL A 11 2.51 5.57 -0.54
N HIS A 12 2.05 6.76 -0.92
CA HIS A 12 2.45 7.41 -2.14
C HIS A 12 3.97 7.68 -2.17
N GLU A 13 4.55 8.18 -1.08
CA GLU A 13 6.00 8.36 -0.93
C GLU A 13 6.76 7.03 -0.93
N LEU A 14 6.19 5.98 -0.35
CA LEU A 14 6.78 4.65 -0.33
C LEU A 14 6.83 4.03 -1.73
N LEU A 15 5.80 4.29 -2.54
CA LEU A 15 5.68 3.78 -3.90
C LEU A 15 6.44 4.59 -4.94
N HIS A 16 6.52 5.91 -4.77
CA HIS A 16 7.22 6.80 -5.70
C HIS A 16 8.66 7.10 -5.27
N GLY A 17 9.02 6.76 -4.04
CA GLY A 17 10.38 6.86 -3.54
C GLY A 17 11.31 5.76 -4.07
N PRO A 18 12.56 5.74 -3.57
CA PRO A 18 13.56 4.75 -3.96
C PRO A 18 13.07 3.32 -3.70
N SER A 19 13.37 2.40 -4.63
CA SER A 19 13.00 0.99 -4.51
C SER A 19 13.62 0.28 -3.30
N SER A 20 14.70 0.83 -2.72
CA SER A 20 15.26 0.39 -1.46
C SER A 20 14.31 0.62 -0.28
N ARG A 21 13.58 1.73 -0.26
CA ARG A 21 12.70 2.13 0.85
C ARG A 21 11.56 1.13 1.05
N ILE A 22 10.87 0.74 -0.02
CA ILE A 22 9.80 -0.26 0.06
C ILE A 22 10.33 -1.64 0.47
N ARG A 23 11.55 -1.99 0.08
CA ARG A 23 12.20 -3.24 0.50
C ARG A 23 12.57 -3.21 1.98
N GLU A 24 13.04 -2.07 2.48
CA GLU A 24 13.37 -1.88 3.91
C GLU A 24 12.10 -1.82 4.78
N THR A 25 11.02 -1.21 4.28
CA THR A 25 9.77 -1.05 5.03
C THR A 25 8.90 -2.30 4.99
N LEU A 26 8.65 -2.88 3.80
CA LEU A 26 7.71 -3.99 3.61
C LEU A 26 8.41 -5.35 3.41
N GLY A 27 9.75 -5.37 3.44
CA GLY A 27 10.52 -6.60 3.20
C GLY A 27 10.46 -7.12 1.76
N MET A 28 9.89 -6.36 0.81
CA MET A 28 9.65 -6.83 -0.55
C MET A 28 9.84 -5.74 -1.61
N HIS A 29 10.08 -6.15 -2.85
CA HIS A 29 10.17 -5.22 -3.97
C HIS A 29 8.80 -4.63 -4.33
N LYS A 30 8.80 -3.40 -4.87
CA LYS A 30 7.59 -2.68 -5.32
C LYS A 30 6.67 -3.53 -6.21
N HIS A 31 7.24 -4.27 -7.16
CA HIS A 31 6.44 -5.09 -8.08
C HIS A 31 5.75 -6.27 -7.37
N VAL A 32 6.38 -6.83 -6.32
CA VAL A 32 5.78 -7.89 -5.49
C VAL A 32 4.62 -7.33 -4.69
N PHE A 33 4.81 -6.18 -4.05
CA PHE A 33 3.77 -5.49 -3.29
C PHE A 33 2.55 -5.12 -4.17
N MET A 34 2.79 -4.61 -5.38
CA MET A 34 1.74 -4.32 -6.36
C MET A 34 0.97 -5.59 -6.77
N LYS A 35 1.68 -6.70 -6.98
CA LYS A 35 1.06 -7.99 -7.32
C LYS A 35 0.25 -8.55 -6.15
N LEU A 36 0.72 -8.38 -4.92
CA LEU A 36 -0.03 -8.73 -3.71
C LEU A 36 -1.33 -7.92 -3.61
N CYS A 37 -1.26 -6.61 -3.79
CA CYS A 37 -2.44 -5.74 -3.81
C CYS A 37 -3.45 -6.20 -4.88
N TRP A 38 -2.98 -6.50 -6.09
CA TRP A 38 -3.83 -7.00 -7.16
C TRP A 38 -4.49 -8.34 -6.82
N VAL A 39 -3.74 -9.29 -6.25
CA VAL A 39 -4.30 -10.58 -5.82
C VAL A 39 -5.34 -10.41 -4.72
N LEU A 40 -5.11 -9.52 -3.75
CA LEU A 40 -6.07 -9.25 -2.67
C LEU A 40 -7.35 -8.60 -3.18
N VAL A 41 -7.26 -7.69 -4.15
CA VAL A 41 -8.44 -7.11 -4.83
C VAL A 41 -9.17 -8.16 -5.64
N SER A 42 -8.47 -8.89 -6.51
CA SER A 42 -9.09 -9.78 -7.48
C SER A 42 -9.56 -11.12 -6.90
N ARG A 43 -8.91 -11.61 -5.84
CA ARG A 43 -9.20 -12.94 -5.25
C ARG A 43 -9.54 -12.89 -3.76
N GLY A 44 -9.02 -11.91 -3.04
CA GLY A 44 -9.23 -11.76 -1.59
C GLY A 44 -10.51 -11.00 -1.22
N GLY A 45 -11.24 -10.44 -2.20
CA GLY A 45 -12.45 -9.65 -1.95
C GLY A 45 -12.18 -8.30 -1.31
N LEU A 46 -10.93 -7.81 -1.35
CA LEU A 46 -10.54 -6.54 -0.76
C LEU A 46 -11.20 -5.40 -1.54
N LYS A 47 -12.21 -4.77 -0.93
CA LYS A 47 -12.93 -3.63 -1.51
C LYS A 47 -12.25 -2.33 -1.14
N LEU A 48 -12.22 -1.40 -2.08
CA LEU A 48 -11.85 0.00 -1.80
C LEU A 48 -12.67 0.51 -0.62
N ALA A 49 -12.00 0.86 0.47
CA ALA A 49 -12.65 1.59 1.56
C ALA A 49 -12.90 3.02 1.11
N ARG A 50 -14.02 3.60 1.56
CA ARG A 50 -14.54 4.92 1.15
C ARG A 50 -13.52 6.08 1.29
N TYR A 51 -12.44 5.88 2.06
CA TYR A 51 -11.41 6.88 2.37
C TYR A 51 -9.96 6.36 2.35
N VAL A 52 -9.74 5.05 2.14
CA VAL A 52 -8.40 4.44 2.19
C VAL A 52 -8.21 3.61 0.93
N GLY A 53 -7.20 3.96 0.14
CA GLY A 53 -6.88 3.23 -1.08
C GLY A 53 -6.49 1.79 -0.72
N THR A 54 -6.75 0.82 -1.61
CA THR A 54 -6.44 -0.58 -1.31
C THR A 54 -4.97 -0.80 -0.98
N THR A 55 -4.10 -0.06 -1.67
CA THR A 55 -2.66 -0.04 -1.43
C THR A 55 -2.29 0.43 -0.03
N GLU A 56 -3.05 1.36 0.53
CA GLU A 56 -2.84 1.88 1.87
C GLU A 56 -3.33 0.91 2.94
N GLN A 57 -4.45 0.23 2.71
CA GLN A 57 -4.90 -0.83 3.60
C GLN A 57 -3.89 -1.97 3.69
N VAL A 58 -3.32 -2.39 2.56
CA VAL A 58 -2.32 -3.45 2.53
C VAL A 58 -1.00 -3.00 3.14
N ALA A 59 -0.56 -1.76 2.88
CA ALA A 59 0.66 -1.22 3.47
C ALA A 59 0.56 -0.96 4.98
N LEU A 60 -0.64 -0.68 5.51
CA LEU A 60 -0.87 -0.54 6.96
C LEU A 60 -0.98 -1.90 7.68
N PHE A 61 -1.34 -2.95 6.96
CA PHE A 61 -1.45 -4.30 7.51
C PHE A 61 -0.09 -4.99 7.63
N LEU A 62 0.81 -4.74 6.66
CA LEU A 62 2.16 -5.27 6.63
C LEU A 62 3.08 -4.51 7.59
#